data_AF-A0AAE4B6M5-F1
#
_entry.id   AF-A0AAE4B6M5-F1
#
_cell.length_a   1.000
_cell.length_b   1.000
_cell.length_c   1.000
_cell.angle_alpha   90.00
_cell.angle_beta   90.00
_cell.angle_gamma   90.00
#
_symmetry.space_group_name_H-M   'P 1'
#
loop_
_entity.id
_entity.type
_entity.pdbx_description
1 polymer ?
#
loop_
_entity_poly.entity_id
_entity_poly.type
_entity_poly.pdbx_seq_one_letter_code
_entity_poly.pdbx_strand_id
1 'polypeptide(L)'
;MKRLCLVLVFWAAPVLADDSAYYVSSAGDDYAITVNDNGYVLTSRYPKARFVEAGADSHVVRGIDTFYFGKACDAAHALFGAGKWGWANGGFGADFGSGFRLRFPRQELPQGHGDICRW
;
A
#
# COMPACT_ATOMS: atom_id res chain seq x y z
N MET A 1 -64.33 -0.37 10.84
CA MET A 1 -63.21 0.06 9.97
C MET A 1 -62.06 0.55 10.85
N LYS A 2 -61.00 -0.24 11.06
CA LYS A 2 -59.78 0.20 11.77
C LYS A 2 -58.61 0.16 10.78
N ARG A 3 -58.12 1.34 10.41
CA ARG A 3 -56.93 1.50 9.55
C ARG A 3 -55.70 1.25 10.42
N LEU A 4 -55.01 0.14 10.17
CA LEU A 4 -53.73 -0.15 10.80
C LEU A 4 -52.66 0.70 10.09
N CYS A 5 -52.10 1.68 10.80
CA CYS A 5 -51.01 2.50 10.30
C CYS A 5 -49.71 1.72 10.50
N LEU A 6 -49.09 1.25 9.41
CA LEU A 6 -47.82 0.54 9.44
C LEU A 6 -46.70 1.57 9.60
N VAL A 7 -46.04 1.60 10.76
CA VAL A 7 -44.86 2.43 10.99
C VAL A 7 -43.64 1.69 10.46
N LEU A 8 -43.04 2.20 9.38
CA LEU A 8 -41.76 1.73 8.83
C LEU A 8 -40.62 2.30 9.69
N VAL A 9 -39.96 1.42 10.45
CA VAL A 9 -38.73 1.76 11.18
C VAL A 9 -37.55 1.64 10.22
N PHE A 10 -37.00 2.77 9.80
CA PHE A 10 -35.73 2.82 9.07
C PHE A 10 -34.58 2.51 10.04
N TRP A 11 -34.03 1.31 9.95
CA TRP A 11 -32.76 0.98 10.62
C TRP A 11 -31.63 1.63 9.83
N ALA A 12 -31.07 2.72 10.36
CA ALA A 12 -29.82 3.27 9.88
C ALA A 12 -28.70 2.27 10.20
N ALA A 13 -28.24 1.53 9.20
CA ALA A 13 -27.04 0.72 9.35
C ALA A 13 -25.84 1.64 9.61
N PRO A 14 -24.99 1.35 10.60
CA PRO A 14 -23.77 2.11 10.79
C PRO A 14 -22.88 1.90 9.55
N VAL A 15 -22.51 3.00 8.89
CA VAL A 15 -21.43 2.98 7.90
C VAL A 15 -20.14 2.71 8.68
N LEU A 16 -19.59 1.51 8.55
CA LEU A 16 -18.23 1.23 9.01
C LEU A 16 -17.29 2.05 8.13
N ALA A 17 -16.77 3.14 8.68
CA ALA A 17 -15.67 3.87 8.07
C ALA A 17 -14.43 2.95 8.11
N ASP A 18 -13.84 2.69 6.94
CA ASP A 18 -12.56 2.01 6.82
C ASP A 18 -11.46 3.00 7.25
N ASP A 19 -11.10 2.95 8.54
CA ASP A 19 -10.03 3.74 9.14
C ASP A 19 -8.66 3.12 8.80
N SER A 20 -8.46 2.75 7.54
CA SER A 20 -7.16 2.29 7.07
C SER A 20 -6.20 3.49 7.11
N ALA A 21 -5.26 3.49 8.05
CA ALA A 21 -4.20 4.49 8.10
C ALA A 21 -3.43 4.48 6.77
N TYR A 22 -3.44 5.62 6.07
CA TYR A 22 -2.69 5.78 4.83
C TYR A 22 -1.27 6.24 5.13
N TYR A 23 -0.33 5.62 4.42
CA TYR A 23 1.08 5.93 4.46
C TYR A 23 1.43 6.79 3.25
N VAL A 24 2.05 7.95 3.49
CA VAL A 24 2.41 8.91 2.45
C VAL A 24 3.87 8.68 2.05
N SER A 25 4.09 8.26 0.81
CA SER A 25 5.46 8.12 0.31
C SER A 25 6.17 9.47 0.17
N SER A 26 7.49 9.48 0.05
CA SER A 26 8.27 10.70 -0.20
C SER A 26 7.92 11.41 -1.52
N ALA A 27 7.23 10.71 -2.43
CA ALA A 27 6.70 11.25 -3.67
C ALA A 27 5.27 11.83 -3.52
N GLY A 28 4.67 11.75 -2.33
CA GLY A 28 3.33 12.25 -2.04
C GLY A 28 2.19 11.29 -2.35
N ASP A 29 2.48 10.03 -2.69
CA ASP A 29 1.43 9.03 -2.94
C ASP A 29 0.98 8.34 -1.65
N ASP A 30 -0.33 8.13 -1.52
CA ASP A 30 -0.96 7.38 -0.44
C ASP A 30 -0.92 5.86 -0.70
N TYR A 31 -0.55 5.09 0.33
CA TYR A 31 -0.58 3.64 0.34
C TYR A 31 -1.32 3.11 1.56
N ALA A 32 -2.20 2.14 1.34
CA ALA A 32 -2.69 1.27 2.41
C ALA A 32 -1.64 0.16 2.66
N ILE A 33 -1.45 -0.23 3.92
CA ILE A 33 -0.57 -1.34 4.28
C ILE A 33 -1.40 -2.44 4.94
N THR A 34 -1.28 -3.66 4.41
CA THR A 34 -1.81 -4.87 5.05
C THR A 34 -0.67 -5.78 5.47
N VAL A 35 -0.89 -6.52 6.56
CA VAL A 35 0.08 -7.49 7.12
C VAL A 35 -0.45 -8.89 6.89
N ASN A 36 0.42 -9.81 6.47
CA ASN A 36 0.14 -11.24 6.39
C ASN A 36 1.37 -12.06 6.80
N ASP A 37 1.28 -13.40 6.73
CA ASP A 37 2.35 -14.33 7.14
C ASP A 37 3.68 -14.18 6.38
N ASN A 38 3.65 -13.50 5.23
CA ASN A 38 4.81 -13.26 4.40
C ASN A 38 5.46 -11.89 4.65
N GLY A 39 4.75 -10.94 5.26
CA GLY A 39 5.24 -9.58 5.53
C GLY A 39 4.17 -8.52 5.27
N TYR A 40 4.58 -7.41 4.65
CA TYR A 40 3.73 -6.26 4.37
C TYR A 40 3.37 -6.18 2.88
N VAL A 41 2.13 -5.80 2.58
CA VAL A 41 1.67 -5.47 1.24
C VAL A 41 1.22 -4.02 1.22
N LEU A 42 1.88 -3.21 0.40
CA LEU A 42 1.60 -1.79 0.26
C LEU A 42 0.87 -1.58 -1.07
N THR A 43 -0.33 -1.03 -0.99
CA THR A 43 -1.22 -0.86 -2.14
C THR A 43 -1.55 0.61 -2.30
N SER A 44 -1.28 1.19 -3.48
CA SER A 44 -1.57 2.60 -3.73
C SER A 44 -3.07 2.87 -3.65
N ARG A 45 -3.47 3.97 -3.03
CA ARG A 45 -4.88 4.38 -2.95
C ARG A 45 -5.46 4.70 -4.33
N TYR A 46 -4.64 5.33 -5.18
CA TYR A 46 -5.02 5.76 -6.51
C TYR A 46 -4.18 5.04 -7.58
N PRO A 47 -4.74 4.81 -8.78
CA PRO A 47 -3.97 4.27 -9.89
C PRO A 47 -2.80 5.18 -10.26
N LYS A 48 -1.65 4.57 -10.54
CA LYS A 48 -0.43 5.24 -10.98
C LYS A 48 -0.18 4.98 -12.45
N ALA A 49 0.32 6.00 -13.15
CA ALA A 49 0.89 5.85 -14.47
C ALA A 49 2.42 5.68 -14.34
N ARG A 50 2.96 4.64 -14.95
CA ARG A 50 4.38 4.33 -14.97
C ARG A 50 4.85 4.25 -16.42
N PHE A 51 5.92 4.95 -16.74
CA PHE A 51 6.58 4.83 -18.03
C PHE A 51 7.54 3.64 -17.99
N VAL A 52 7.39 2.71 -18.93
CA VAL A 52 8.28 1.58 -19.12
C VAL A 52 9.15 1.90 -20.32
N GLU A 53 10.41 2.25 -20.05
CA GLU A 53 11.39 2.59 -21.09
C GLU A 53 11.91 1.32 -21.76
N ALA A 54 11.69 1.20 -23.08
CA ALA A 54 12.16 0.10 -23.92
C ALA A 54 12.52 0.58 -25.33
N GLY A 55 12.98 1.84 -25.47
CA GLY A 55 13.28 2.44 -26.76
C GLY A 55 12.02 2.69 -27.59
N ALA A 56 11.94 2.16 -28.81
CA ALA A 56 10.76 2.31 -29.66
C ALA A 56 9.50 1.62 -29.08
N ASP A 57 9.69 0.61 -28.22
CA ASP A 57 8.61 -0.14 -27.56
C ASP A 57 8.22 0.44 -26.19
N SER A 58 8.68 1.66 -25.89
CA SER A 58 8.32 2.38 -24.67
C SER A 58 6.80 2.60 -24.58
N HIS A 59 6.23 2.34 -23.40
CA HIS A 59 4.79 2.45 -23.18
C HIS A 59 4.45 2.84 -21.74
N VAL A 60 3.18 3.21 -21.51
CA VAL A 60 2.68 3.59 -20.19
C VAL A 60 1.79 2.50 -19.63
N VAL A 61 2.16 1.96 -18.48
CA VAL A 61 1.32 1.05 -17.68
C VAL A 61 0.53 1.88 -16.67
N ARG A 62 -0.76 1.58 -16.50
CA ARG A 62 -1.65 2.22 -15.53
C ARG A 62 -2.31 1.18 -14.65
N GLY A 63 -2.35 1.42 -13.35
CA GLY A 63 -3.00 0.52 -12.41
C GLY A 63 -2.68 0.86 -10.97
N ILE A 64 -3.27 0.10 -10.06
CA ILE A 64 -2.91 0.14 -8.64
C ILE A 64 -1.47 -0.38 -8.49
N ASP A 65 -0.63 0.38 -7.79
CA ASP A 65 0.74 0.00 -7.48
C ASP A 65 0.72 -0.92 -6.26
N THR A 66 1.39 -2.06 -6.34
CA THR A 66 1.45 -3.03 -5.23
C THR A 66 2.88 -3.45 -4.98
N PHE A 67 3.38 -3.11 -3.79
CA PHE A 67 4.71 -3.51 -3.32
C PHE A 67 4.58 -4.58 -2.25
N TYR A 68 5.45 -5.57 -2.32
CA TYR A 68 5.55 -6.64 -1.34
C TYR A 68 6.85 -6.49 -0.57
N PHE A 69 6.78 -6.40 0.75
CA PHE A 69 7.93 -6.35 1.66
C PHE A 69 7.93 -7.62 2.50
N GLY A 70 8.79 -8.57 2.12
CA GLY A 70 8.87 -9.90 2.71
C GLY A 70 9.64 -9.94 4.03
N LYS A 71 9.28 -10.87 4.92
CA LYS A 71 9.95 -11.06 6.21
C LYS A 71 11.44 -11.42 6.13
N ALA A 72 11.95 -11.81 4.96
CA ALA A 72 13.38 -12.02 4.71
C ALA A 72 14.09 -10.74 4.19
N CYS A 73 13.47 -9.59 4.42
CA CYS A 73 13.93 -8.25 4.01
C CYS A 73 14.06 -8.09 2.49
N ASP A 74 13.37 -8.95 1.72
CA ASP A 74 13.22 -8.88 0.27
C ASP A 74 12.02 -8.02 -0.12
N ALA A 75 12.16 -7.28 -1.22
CA ALA A 75 11.08 -6.49 -1.78
C ALA A 75 10.75 -6.97 -3.19
N ALA A 76 9.49 -6.87 -3.60
CA ALA A 76 9.07 -7.18 -4.96
C ALA A 76 8.04 -6.17 -5.49
N HIS A 77 8.16 -5.87 -6.78
CA HIS A 77 7.20 -5.08 -7.55
C HIS A 77 7.13 -5.59 -8.99
N ALA A 78 5.93 -5.61 -9.58
CA ALA A 78 5.72 -6.15 -10.94
C ALA A 78 6.58 -5.45 -12.01
N LEU A 79 6.76 -4.12 -11.90
CA LEU A 79 7.54 -3.33 -12.86
C LEU A 79 9.00 -3.10 -12.44
N PHE A 80 9.28 -3.05 -11.13
CA PHE A 80 10.62 -2.69 -10.63
C PHE A 80 11.46 -3.91 -10.25
N GLY A 81 10.88 -5.11 -10.33
CA GLY A 81 11.54 -6.37 -10.05
C GLY A 81 11.79 -6.58 -8.56
N ALA A 82 12.88 -7.28 -8.27
CA ALA A 82 13.30 -7.59 -6.91
C ALA A 82 14.06 -6.42 -6.26
N GLY A 83 14.01 -6.36 -4.94
CA GLY A 83 14.66 -5.34 -4.14
C GLY A 83 14.92 -5.80 -2.71
N LYS A 84 15.32 -4.84 -1.88
CA LYS A 84 15.49 -4.99 -0.43
C LYS A 84 14.73 -3.88 0.27
N TRP A 85 14.11 -4.19 1.40
CA TRP A 85 13.41 -3.21 2.21
C TRP A 85 13.95 -3.21 3.63
N GLY A 86 13.73 -2.11 4.33
CA GLY A 86 14.12 -1.96 5.72
C GLY A 86 13.52 -0.73 6.36
N TRP A 87 13.69 -0.65 7.68
CA TRP A 87 13.34 0.49 8.50
C TRP A 87 14.61 1.06 9.17
N ALA A 88 14.72 2.37 9.17
CA ALA A 88 15.78 3.09 9.87
C ALA A 88 15.36 4.52 10.21
N ASN A 89 15.79 5.01 11.38
CA ASN A 89 15.67 6.41 11.80
C ASN A 89 14.24 7.00 11.65
N GLY A 90 13.23 6.21 12.03
CA GLY A 90 11.83 6.64 12.01
C GLY A 90 11.21 6.65 10.61
N GLY A 91 11.65 5.79 9.70
CA GLY A 91 10.97 5.59 8.43
C GLY A 91 11.34 4.26 7.81
N PHE A 92 10.58 3.86 6.80
CA PHE A 92 10.81 2.61 6.08
C PHE A 92 10.78 2.84 4.56
N GLY A 93 11.21 1.84 3.81
CA GLY A 93 11.08 1.83 2.37
C GLY A 93 11.81 0.67 1.72
N ALA A 94 11.97 0.73 0.39
CA ALA A 94 12.65 -0.30 -0.38
C ALA A 94 13.48 0.27 -1.53
N ASP A 95 14.61 -0.38 -1.79
CA ASP A 95 15.47 -0.19 -2.95
C ASP A 95 15.29 -1.35 -3.92
N PHE A 96 15.00 -1.03 -5.18
CA PHE A 96 14.81 -2.02 -6.24
C PHE A 96 16.02 -2.04 -7.19
N GLY A 97 16.29 -3.20 -7.77
CA GLY A 97 17.40 -3.37 -8.73
C GLY A 97 17.29 -2.48 -9.97
N SER A 98 16.08 -2.03 -10.32
CA SER A 98 15.81 -1.05 -11.37
C SER A 98 16.29 0.38 -11.05
N GLY A 99 16.73 0.64 -9.82
CA GLY A 99 17.04 1.98 -9.32
C GLY A 99 15.84 2.73 -8.73
N PHE A 100 14.63 2.17 -8.83
CA PHE A 100 13.45 2.75 -8.17
C PHE A 100 13.59 2.67 -6.64
N ARG A 101 13.21 3.76 -5.96
CA ARG A 101 13.21 3.84 -4.51
C ARG A 101 11.83 4.25 -4.02
N LEU A 102 11.27 3.45 -3.10
CA LEU A 102 10.10 3.81 -2.34
C LEU A 102 10.53 4.18 -0.92
N ARG A 103 10.05 5.30 -0.39
CA ARG A 103 10.41 5.79 0.95
C ARG A 103 9.19 6.36 1.65
N PHE A 104 9.10 6.12 2.96
CA PHE A 104 8.06 6.62 3.86
C PHE A 104 8.76 7.22 5.09
N PRO A 105 9.19 8.49 5.00
CA PRO A 105 9.88 9.15 6.11
C PRO A 105 8.91 9.46 7.24
N ARG A 106 9.38 9.36 8.49
CA ARG A 106 8.65 9.71 9.72
C ARG A 106 7.34 8.94 9.94
N GLN A 107 7.28 7.70 9.47
CA GLN A 107 6.10 6.85 9.52
C GLN A 107 6.48 5.46 10.00
N GLU A 108 5.65 4.89 10.87
CA GLU A 108 5.90 3.62 11.54
C GLU A 108 5.03 2.51 10.95
N LEU A 109 5.64 1.36 10.67
CA LEU A 109 4.90 0.20 10.17
C LEU A 109 3.90 -0.33 11.21
N PRO A 110 2.78 -0.92 10.78
CA PRO A 110 1.91 -1.61 11.71
C PRO A 110 2.65 -2.81 12.30
N GLN A 111 2.20 -3.27 13.47
CA GLN A 111 2.75 -4.45 14.12
C GLN A 111 2.70 -5.65 13.15
N GLY A 112 3.84 -6.28 12.90
CA GLY A 112 3.96 -7.33 11.89
C GLY A 112 5.37 -7.91 11.78
N HIS A 113 5.60 -8.68 10.73
CA HIS A 113 6.86 -9.38 10.49
C HIS A 113 7.84 -8.50 9.70
N GLY A 114 8.75 -7.82 10.38
CA GLY A 114 9.79 -7.01 9.71
C GLY A 114 10.51 -5.97 10.58
N ASP A 115 10.28 -5.99 11.89
CA ASP A 115 11.10 -5.34 12.92
C ASP A 115 12.60 -5.72 12.84
N ILE A 116 12.90 -6.90 12.30
CA ILE A 116 14.26 -7.37 12.02
C ILE A 116 14.90 -6.70 10.80
N CYS A 117 14.12 -6.14 9.88
CA CYS A 117 14.62 -5.60 8.62
C CYS A 117 15.09 -4.17 8.79
N ARG A 118 16.42 -3.99 8.87
CA ARG A 118 17.07 -2.69 9.07
C ARG A 118 18.09 -2.40 7.98
N TRP A 119 18.27 -1.12 7.68
CA TRP A 119 19.32 -0.59 6.81
C TRP A 119 20.53 -0.13 7.62
#